data_AF-B4NXB4-F1
#
_entry.id   AF-B4NXB4-F1
#
_cell.length_a   1.000
_cell.length_b   1.000
_cell.length_c   1.000
_cell.angle_alpha   90.00
_cell.angle_beta   90.00
_cell.angle_gamma   90.00
#
_symmetry.space_group_name_H-M   'P 1'
#
loop_
_entity.id
_entity.type
_entity.pdbx_description
1 polymer ?
#
loop_
_entity_poly.entity_id
_entity_poly.type
_entity_poly.pdbx_seq_one_letter_code
_entity_poly.pdbx_strand_id
1 'polypeptide(L)'
;MAPTEAVVEQAEEQPKISTFAVLDLETNNLPAYQNNRVAITELCIYAFEAALLKKEKNEDQGEKKEQELPAAPRVLHKLNLLFQPSMKVFPEAERITGLSNYLLERESKLDADAAQLINGFLKHLPGPVCLVAHNGWGFDFPILRQTFEKLNIELPQSLTCVDSLRAFMEIDDTQHKETSPLKVPNAVQETIAIPELKDDQETETAHKEPEAVKDFDWRTRNETTPKRPILTPKETFAKRKLLRDCDEDDLEEQTPAKRKPEEFRSRRQLFSGFKCAETKRFPPRGVYNLGSLFTSKFQRPALSAHQAEADVAMLTKLIQHYGMDFLAFAEEQAIPFHEVVPLGSSVCRKKECNPTSSIPA
;
A
#
# COMPACT_ATOMS: atom_id res chain seq x y z
N MET A 1 -14.80 -27.24 -49.21
CA MET A 1 -13.82 -26.35 -48.54
C MET A 1 -14.63 -25.33 -47.77
N ALA A 2 -14.78 -25.52 -46.47
CA ALA A 2 -15.37 -24.52 -45.58
C ALA A 2 -14.21 -23.74 -44.92
N PRO A 3 -14.30 -22.42 -44.76
CA PRO A 3 -13.29 -21.68 -44.04
C PRO A 3 -13.47 -21.94 -42.55
N THR A 4 -12.42 -22.49 -41.93
CA THR A 4 -12.28 -22.54 -40.47
C THR A 4 -12.07 -21.13 -39.95
N GLU A 5 -13.08 -20.57 -39.30
CA GLU A 5 -12.93 -19.36 -38.50
C GLU A 5 -12.02 -19.66 -37.30
N ALA A 6 -10.87 -18.99 -37.27
CA ALA A 6 -10.00 -18.97 -36.10
C ALA A 6 -10.66 -18.10 -35.04
N VAL A 7 -11.24 -18.74 -34.02
CA VAL A 7 -11.65 -18.08 -32.78
C VAL A 7 -10.36 -17.68 -32.06
N VAL A 8 -10.00 -16.40 -32.14
CA VAL A 8 -8.98 -15.80 -31.27
C VAL A 8 -9.60 -15.67 -29.88
N GLU A 9 -9.38 -16.68 -29.04
CA GLU A 9 -9.63 -16.55 -27.60
C GLU A 9 -8.71 -15.42 -27.08
N GLN A 10 -9.30 -14.26 -26.80
CA GLN A 10 -8.66 -13.24 -25.97
C GLN A 10 -8.56 -13.85 -24.56
N ALA A 11 -7.42 -14.47 -24.26
CA ALA A 11 -7.11 -14.90 -22.91
C ALA A 11 -7.07 -13.67 -22.01
N GLU A 12 -8.11 -13.47 -21.20
CA GLU A 12 -8.09 -12.50 -20.10
C GLU A 12 -6.92 -12.88 -19.18
N GLU A 13 -5.83 -12.10 -19.20
CA GLU A 13 -4.72 -12.26 -18.26
C GLU A 13 -5.29 -12.17 -16.84
N GLN A 14 -5.23 -13.27 -16.09
CA GLN A 14 -5.61 -13.27 -14.68
C GLN A 14 -4.74 -12.23 -13.93
N PRO A 15 -5.33 -11.48 -12.98
CA PRO A 15 -4.59 -10.48 -12.22
C PRO A 15 -3.45 -11.16 -11.45
N LYS A 16 -2.21 -10.67 -11.61
CA LYS A 16 -1.06 -11.21 -10.87
C LYS A 16 -1.15 -10.88 -9.38
N ILE A 17 -1.85 -9.80 -9.03
CA ILE A 17 -2.11 -9.36 -7.65
C ILE A 17 -3.60 -8.99 -7.51
N SER A 18 -4.31 -9.64 -6.60
CA SER A 18 -5.71 -9.32 -6.27
C SER A 18 -5.83 -8.41 -5.06
N THR A 19 -4.95 -8.59 -4.07
CA THR A 19 -4.99 -7.84 -2.80
C THR A 19 -3.61 -7.31 -2.46
N PHE A 20 -3.53 -6.03 -2.10
CA PHE A 20 -2.37 -5.48 -1.40
C PHE A 20 -2.59 -5.54 0.09
N ALA A 21 -1.60 -6.03 0.83
CA ALA A 21 -1.56 -6.04 2.28
C ALA A 21 -0.39 -5.15 2.73
N VAL A 22 -0.70 -3.89 3.01
CA VAL A 22 0.26 -2.87 3.42
C VAL A 22 0.63 -3.10 4.89
N LEU A 23 1.92 -3.30 5.15
CA LEU A 23 2.51 -3.71 6.42
C LEU A 23 3.45 -2.60 6.91
N ASP A 24 3.45 -2.38 8.21
CA ASP A 24 4.50 -1.64 8.92
C ASP A 24 4.79 -2.30 10.27
N LEU A 25 6.05 -2.27 10.69
CA LEU A 25 6.54 -2.83 11.94
C LEU A 25 7.25 -1.77 12.78
N GLU A 26 6.79 -1.59 14.01
CA GLU A 26 7.61 -0.95 15.04
C GLU A 26 8.44 -2.01 15.77
N THR A 27 9.68 -1.65 16.09
CA THR A 27 10.62 -2.57 16.74
C THR A 27 11.32 -1.94 17.93
N ASN A 28 11.83 -2.79 18.81
CA ASN A 28 12.53 -2.35 20.01
C ASN A 28 13.85 -1.59 19.72
N ASN A 29 14.43 -1.76 18.51
CA ASN A 29 15.60 -1.03 17.98
C ASN A 29 15.82 -1.41 16.50
N LEU A 30 16.71 -0.69 15.81
CA LEU A 30 17.13 -1.04 14.44
C LEU A 30 18.08 -2.27 14.42
N PRO A 31 17.94 -3.19 13.45
CA PRO A 31 18.80 -4.38 13.33
C PRO A 31 20.29 -4.11 13.33
N ALA A 32 20.71 -3.01 12.69
CA ALA A 32 22.10 -2.60 12.57
C ALA A 32 22.77 -2.29 13.92
N TYR A 33 22.00 -1.86 14.93
CA TYR A 33 22.52 -1.48 16.24
C TYR A 33 22.49 -2.61 17.28
N GLN A 34 21.89 -3.76 16.93
CA GLN A 34 21.67 -4.84 17.89
C GLN A 34 22.06 -6.22 17.34
N ASN A 35 23.06 -6.28 16.45
CA ASN A 35 23.56 -7.52 15.86
C ASN A 35 22.43 -8.39 15.26
N ASN A 36 21.49 -7.77 14.54
CA ASN A 36 20.32 -8.44 13.96
C ASN A 36 19.38 -9.10 14.99
N ARG A 37 19.47 -8.71 16.27
CA ARG A 37 18.52 -9.09 17.32
C ARG A 37 17.53 -7.96 17.52
N VAL A 38 16.36 -8.10 16.92
CA VAL A 38 15.24 -7.17 17.09
C VAL A 38 13.98 -7.95 17.47
N ALA A 39 13.09 -7.28 18.18
CA ALA A 39 11.76 -7.76 18.53
C ALA A 39 10.73 -6.73 18.05
N ILE A 40 9.68 -7.23 17.41
CA ILE A 40 8.53 -6.42 16.99
C ILE A 40 7.77 -5.98 18.25
N THR A 41 7.39 -4.70 18.31
CA THR A 41 6.60 -4.08 19.38
C THR A 41 5.19 -3.71 18.93
N GLU A 42 5.03 -3.36 17.64
CA GLU A 42 3.72 -3.13 17.01
C GLU A 42 3.78 -3.65 15.56
N LEU A 43 2.69 -4.23 15.08
CA LEU A 43 2.52 -4.68 13.70
C LEU A 43 1.14 -4.26 13.21
N CYS A 44 1.10 -3.54 12.10
CA CYS A 44 -0.14 -3.18 11.45
C CYS A 44 -0.19 -3.68 10.00
N ILE A 45 -1.35 -4.21 9.59
CA ILE A 45 -1.65 -4.59 8.21
C ILE A 45 -2.97 -3.96 7.77
N TYR A 46 -2.94 -3.20 6.68
CA TYR A 46 -4.13 -2.78 5.94
C TYR A 46 -4.21 -3.53 4.63
N ALA A 47 -5.31 -4.23 4.38
CA ALA A 47 -5.50 -4.98 3.14
C ALA A 47 -6.70 -4.49 2.32
N PHE A 48 -6.46 -4.22 1.04
CA PHE A 48 -7.46 -3.71 0.10
C PHE A 48 -7.28 -4.30 -1.32
N GLU A 49 -8.36 -4.27 -2.10
CA GLU A 49 -8.41 -4.85 -3.44
C GLU A 49 -7.58 -4.04 -4.45
N ALA A 50 -6.72 -4.72 -5.22
CA ALA A 50 -5.84 -4.09 -6.23
C ALA A 50 -6.62 -3.38 -7.34
N ALA A 51 -7.86 -3.81 -7.62
CA ALA A 51 -8.76 -3.16 -8.57
C ALA A 51 -9.06 -1.69 -8.22
N LEU A 52 -8.88 -1.27 -6.95
CA LEU A 52 -9.03 0.13 -6.55
C LEU A 52 -7.98 1.04 -7.21
N LEU A 53 -6.80 0.50 -7.53
CA LEU A 53 -5.72 1.27 -8.17
C LEU A 53 -5.91 1.44 -9.67
N LYS A 54 -6.83 0.69 -10.29
CA LYS A 54 -7.14 0.76 -11.73
C LYS A 54 -8.10 1.90 -12.09
N LYS A 55 -8.70 2.56 -11.11
CA LYS A 55 -9.60 3.68 -11.36
C LYS A 55 -8.77 4.91 -11.67
N GLU A 56 -8.91 5.43 -12.87
CA GLU A 56 -8.26 6.69 -13.24
C GLU A 56 -8.86 7.83 -12.41
N LYS A 57 -7.99 8.80 -12.07
CA LYS A 57 -8.45 10.15 -11.79
C LYS A 57 -8.97 10.68 -13.12
N ASN A 58 -10.24 11.06 -13.20
CA ASN A 58 -10.72 11.80 -14.36
C ASN A 58 -9.79 13.01 -14.53
N GLU A 59 -9.04 13.02 -15.62
CA GLU A 59 -8.15 14.11 -16.00
C GLU A 59 -9.01 15.29 -16.45
N ASP A 60 -9.64 15.97 -15.50
CA ASP A 60 -10.15 17.31 -15.76
C ASP A 60 -8.96 18.26 -15.79
N GLN A 61 -8.83 18.85 -16.97
CA GLN A 61 -7.75 19.66 -17.51
C GLN A 61 -7.40 20.86 -16.60
N GLY A 62 -6.11 21.20 -16.59
CA GLY A 62 -5.71 22.61 -16.80
C GLY A 62 -5.21 23.43 -15.62
N GLU A 63 -5.38 23.04 -14.35
CA GLU A 63 -4.91 23.84 -13.22
C GLU A 63 -4.15 22.99 -12.20
N LYS A 64 -3.11 23.55 -11.57
CA LYS A 64 -2.40 22.96 -10.42
C LYS A 64 -3.38 22.85 -9.23
N LYS A 65 -4.34 21.92 -9.30
CA LYS A 65 -5.13 21.54 -8.15
C LYS A 65 -4.18 20.93 -7.14
N GLU A 66 -4.24 21.40 -5.90
CA GLU A 66 -3.64 20.72 -4.75
C GLU A 66 -3.94 19.22 -4.88
N GLN A 67 -2.92 18.37 -4.73
CA GLN A 67 -3.13 16.94 -4.89
C GLN A 67 -4.01 16.46 -3.74
N GLU A 68 -5.31 16.34 -4.01
CA GLU A 68 -6.29 15.94 -3.01
C GLU A 68 -5.89 14.60 -2.37
N LEU A 69 -5.98 14.58 -1.05
CA LEU A 69 -5.64 13.41 -0.26
C LEU A 69 -6.62 12.27 -0.59
N PRO A 70 -6.15 11.12 -1.09
CA PRO A 70 -7.04 10.01 -1.42
C PRO A 70 -7.86 9.58 -0.20
N ALA A 71 -9.16 9.39 -0.41
CA ALA A 71 -10.02 8.81 0.61
C ALA A 71 -9.61 7.36 0.90
N ALA A 72 -9.64 6.97 2.17
CA ALA A 72 -9.35 5.59 2.56
C ALA A 72 -10.35 4.62 1.89
N PRO A 73 -9.90 3.45 1.39
CA PRO A 73 -10.81 2.45 0.85
C PRO A 73 -11.91 2.09 1.84
N ARG A 74 -13.17 2.11 1.39
CA ARG A 74 -14.30 1.71 2.26
C ARG A 74 -14.27 0.21 2.57
N VAL A 75 -13.80 -0.59 1.62
CA VAL A 75 -13.56 -2.03 1.77
C VAL A 75 -12.09 -2.19 2.10
N LEU A 76 -11.81 -2.33 3.39
CA LEU A 76 -10.47 -2.38 3.96
C LEU A 76 -10.49 -3.36 5.13
N HIS A 77 -9.59 -4.34 5.11
CA HIS A 77 -9.33 -5.19 6.27
C HIS A 77 -8.18 -4.60 7.06
N LYS A 78 -8.28 -4.59 8.39
CA LYS A 78 -7.23 -4.07 9.28
C LYS A 78 -6.88 -5.11 10.34
N LEU A 79 -5.59 -5.27 10.59
CA LEU A 79 -5.05 -5.99 11.74
C LEU A 79 -4.01 -5.08 12.39
N ASN A 80 -4.19 -4.72 13.66
CA ASN A 80 -3.17 -4.03 14.44
C ASN A 80 -2.92 -4.82 15.73
N LEU A 81 -1.66 -5.14 16.01
CA LEU A 81 -1.25 -5.96 17.14
C LEU A 81 -0.05 -5.33 17.84
N LEU A 82 -0.12 -5.22 19.16
CA LEU A 82 1.01 -4.84 20.01
C LEU A 82 1.62 -6.08 20.64
N PHE A 83 2.93 -6.06 20.85
CA PHE A 83 3.66 -7.19 21.42
C PHE A 83 4.59 -6.75 22.53
N GLN A 84 4.64 -7.53 23.61
CA GLN A 84 5.69 -7.41 24.59
C GLN A 84 7.04 -7.84 23.97
N PRO A 85 8.03 -6.95 23.81
CA PRO A 85 9.31 -7.33 23.25
C PRO A 85 10.10 -8.18 24.26
N SER A 86 10.81 -9.20 23.78
CA SER A 86 11.68 -10.03 24.62
C SER A 86 12.98 -9.32 25.06
N MET A 87 13.18 -8.08 24.62
CA MET A 87 14.34 -7.26 24.91
C MET A 87 13.88 -5.85 25.28
N LYS A 88 14.79 -5.10 25.90
CA LYS A 88 14.54 -3.69 26.23
C LYS A 88 14.30 -2.89 24.93
N VAL A 89 13.28 -2.04 24.94
CA VAL A 89 13.08 -0.98 23.95
C VAL A 89 14.14 0.08 24.19
N PHE A 90 14.90 0.41 23.15
CA PHE A 90 15.97 1.39 23.27
C PHE A 90 15.37 2.79 23.42
N PRO A 91 16.03 3.70 24.17
CA PRO A 91 15.48 5.04 24.43
C PRO A 91 15.09 5.81 23.17
N GLU A 92 15.83 5.64 22.09
CA GLU A 92 15.52 6.29 20.81
C GLU A 92 14.28 5.69 20.13
N ALA A 93 14.13 4.35 20.16
CA ALA A 93 12.93 3.69 19.65
C ALA A 93 11.70 4.06 20.48
N GLU A 94 11.82 4.10 21.81
CA GLU A 94 10.76 4.55 22.72
C GLU A 94 10.38 6.02 22.48
N ARG A 95 11.37 6.90 22.27
CA ARG A 95 11.15 8.32 21.96
C ARG A 95 10.39 8.52 20.65
N ILE A 96 10.71 7.69 19.65
CA ILE A 96 10.14 7.79 18.30
C ILE A 96 8.73 7.19 18.26
N THR A 97 8.56 5.98 18.79
CA THR A 97 7.30 5.21 18.70
C THR A 97 6.32 5.50 19.83
N GLY A 98 6.81 6.03 20.95
CA GLY A 98 6.06 6.13 22.20
C GLY A 98 5.83 4.79 22.89
N LEU A 99 6.38 3.68 22.38
CA LEU A 99 6.24 2.35 22.98
C LEU A 99 7.39 2.05 23.93
N SER A 100 7.06 1.60 25.14
CA SER A 100 8.03 1.24 26.17
C SER A 100 7.77 -0.17 26.69
N ASN A 101 8.78 -0.77 27.33
CA ASN A 101 8.58 -2.06 27.99
C ASN A 101 7.52 -2.00 29.09
N TYR A 102 7.32 -0.84 29.73
CA TYR A 102 6.29 -0.66 30.75
C TYR A 102 4.88 -0.62 30.16
N LEU A 103 4.71 0.09 29.04
CA LEU A 103 3.41 0.13 28.34
C LEU A 103 3.02 -1.24 27.79
N LEU A 104 3.99 -1.99 27.30
CA LEU A 104 3.80 -3.30 26.68
C LEU A 104 3.91 -4.47 27.68
N GLU A 105 3.99 -4.20 28.99
CA GLU A 105 4.28 -5.25 29.99
C GLU A 105 3.20 -6.33 30.09
N ARG A 106 1.95 -5.96 29.78
CA ARG A 106 0.77 -6.83 29.87
C ARG A 106 0.35 -7.43 28.53
N GLU A 107 0.97 -6.97 27.44
CA GLU A 107 0.72 -7.50 26.12
C GLU A 107 1.35 -8.88 25.98
N SER A 108 0.82 -9.69 25.06
CA SER A 108 1.42 -10.98 24.76
C SER A 108 2.68 -10.79 23.92
N LYS A 109 3.61 -11.73 23.99
CA LYS A 109 4.72 -11.78 23.05
C LYS A 109 4.19 -12.15 21.67
N LEU A 110 4.99 -11.90 20.63
CA LEU A 110 4.73 -12.52 19.33
C LEU A 110 5.04 -14.01 19.43
N ASP A 111 4.00 -14.78 19.68
CA ASP A 111 4.01 -16.23 19.89
C ASP A 111 3.29 -16.98 18.76
N ALA A 112 3.08 -18.28 18.94
CA ALA A 112 2.43 -19.11 17.94
C ALA A 112 0.99 -18.67 17.64
N ASP A 113 0.23 -18.22 18.64
CA ASP A 113 -1.16 -17.82 18.46
C ASP A 113 -1.24 -16.50 17.68
N ALA A 114 -0.40 -15.51 18.03
CA ALA A 114 -0.28 -14.27 17.26
C ALA A 114 0.16 -14.54 15.81
N ALA A 115 1.12 -15.43 15.60
CA ALA A 115 1.57 -15.79 14.26
C ALA A 115 0.48 -16.53 13.46
N GLN A 116 -0.31 -17.40 14.08
CA GLN A 116 -1.46 -18.03 13.43
C GLN A 116 -2.56 -17.02 13.11
N LEU A 117 -2.78 -16.01 13.96
CA LEU A 117 -3.72 -14.93 13.68
C LEU A 117 -3.31 -14.15 12.43
N ILE A 118 -2.03 -13.76 12.32
CA ILE A 118 -1.50 -13.08 11.13
C ILE A 118 -1.62 -13.98 9.89
N ASN A 119 -1.28 -15.27 10.01
CA ASN A 119 -1.40 -16.23 8.91
C ASN A 119 -2.86 -16.41 8.47
N GLY A 120 -3.77 -16.54 9.42
CA GLY A 120 -5.21 -16.64 9.18
C GLY A 120 -5.78 -15.39 8.51
N PHE A 121 -5.35 -14.20 8.96
CA PHE A 121 -5.70 -12.94 8.32
C PHE A 121 -5.27 -12.93 6.85
N LEU A 122 -4.01 -13.27 6.55
CA LEU A 122 -3.51 -13.29 5.17
C LEU A 122 -4.19 -14.35 4.30
N LYS A 123 -4.51 -15.53 4.86
CA LYS A 123 -5.26 -16.60 4.16
C LYS A 123 -6.71 -16.23 3.88
N HIS A 124 -7.30 -15.36 4.69
CA HIS A 124 -8.67 -14.90 4.52
C HIS A 124 -8.82 -13.91 3.35
N LEU A 125 -7.74 -13.23 2.97
CA LEU A 125 -7.76 -12.23 1.90
C LEU A 125 -7.93 -12.88 0.51
N PRO A 126 -8.61 -12.21 -0.44
CA PRO A 126 -8.66 -12.67 -1.83
C PRO A 126 -7.26 -12.73 -2.47
N GLY A 127 -6.81 -13.93 -2.85
CA GLY A 127 -5.51 -14.14 -3.49
C GLY A 127 -5.49 -13.81 -5.00
N PRO A 128 -4.31 -13.57 -5.60
CA PRO A 128 -2.98 -13.53 -4.97
C PRO A 128 -2.77 -12.28 -4.08
N VAL A 129 -2.10 -12.47 -2.94
CA VAL A 129 -1.83 -11.39 -1.96
C VAL A 129 -0.38 -10.92 -2.10
N CYS A 130 -0.17 -9.62 -2.17
CA CYS A 130 1.15 -8.98 -2.17
C CYS A 130 1.31 -8.11 -0.93
N LEU A 131 2.31 -8.43 -0.09
CA LEU A 131 2.74 -7.57 1.02
C LEU A 131 3.45 -6.33 0.50
N VAL A 132 3.15 -5.18 1.07
CA VAL A 132 3.81 -3.91 0.74
C VAL A 132 4.32 -3.27 2.02
N ALA A 133 5.60 -2.92 2.08
CA ALA A 133 6.16 -2.15 3.18
C ALA A 133 7.11 -1.09 2.63
N HIS A 134 7.40 -0.05 3.42
CA HIS A 134 8.30 1.03 3.02
C HIS A 134 9.71 0.76 3.50
N ASN A 135 10.66 0.55 2.57
CA ASN A 135 11.96 -0.07 2.85
C ASN A 135 11.82 -1.54 3.34
N GLY A 136 10.76 -2.22 2.90
CA GLY A 136 10.39 -3.56 3.35
C GLY A 136 11.44 -4.64 3.07
N TRP A 137 12.14 -4.58 1.93
CA TRP A 137 13.19 -5.57 1.63
C TRP A 137 14.39 -5.44 2.56
N GLY A 138 14.66 -4.22 3.06
CA GLY A 138 15.76 -3.94 3.97
C GLY A 138 15.39 -4.04 5.45
N PHE A 139 14.11 -4.12 5.80
CA PHE A 139 13.64 -3.99 7.17
C PHE A 139 12.51 -4.99 7.50
N ASP A 140 11.27 -4.70 7.12
CA ASP A 140 10.09 -5.43 7.59
C ASP A 140 10.09 -6.91 7.22
N PHE A 141 10.35 -7.21 5.94
CA PHE A 141 10.22 -8.58 5.44
C PHE A 141 11.29 -9.52 6.02
N PRO A 142 12.59 -9.15 6.10
CA PRO A 142 13.58 -9.97 6.79
C PRO A 142 13.25 -10.23 8.27
N ILE A 143 12.73 -9.23 8.99
CA ILE A 143 12.34 -9.34 10.40
C ILE A 143 11.16 -10.30 10.56
N LEU A 144 10.12 -10.12 9.75
CA LEU A 144 8.94 -10.98 9.74
C LEU A 144 9.32 -12.43 9.39
N ARG A 145 10.14 -12.62 8.34
CA ARG A 145 10.63 -13.93 7.90
C ARG A 145 11.38 -14.66 9.01
N GLN A 146 12.31 -13.98 9.68
CA GLN A 146 13.08 -14.54 10.80
C GLN A 146 12.16 -14.94 11.96
N THR A 147 11.16 -14.11 12.26
CA THR A 147 10.23 -14.34 13.38
C THR A 147 9.36 -15.58 13.14
N PHE A 148 8.78 -15.71 11.95
CA PHE A 148 7.95 -16.86 11.59
C PHE A 148 8.77 -18.16 11.50
N GLU A 149 10.02 -18.07 11.03
CA GLU A 149 10.94 -19.21 11.02
C GLU A 149 11.27 -19.70 12.43
N LYS A 150 11.54 -18.79 13.37
CA LYS A 150 11.77 -19.14 14.79
C LYS A 150 10.56 -19.83 15.45
N LEU A 151 9.34 -19.49 15.01
CA LEU A 151 8.10 -20.08 15.50
C LEU A 151 7.71 -21.36 14.76
N ASN A 152 8.46 -21.78 13.73
CA ASN A 152 8.13 -22.91 12.85
C ASN A 152 6.73 -22.80 12.22
N ILE A 153 6.31 -21.58 11.86
CA ILE A 153 5.04 -21.31 11.18
C ILE A 153 5.31 -20.82 9.78
N GLU A 154 4.73 -21.50 8.80
CA GLU A 154 4.83 -21.10 7.40
C GLU A 154 3.69 -20.13 7.03
N LEU A 155 4.09 -19.03 6.38
CA LEU A 155 3.18 -18.13 5.68
C LEU A 155 2.75 -18.74 4.33
N PRO A 156 1.65 -18.27 3.72
CA PRO A 156 1.15 -18.83 2.48
C PRO A 156 2.21 -18.80 1.36
N GLN A 157 2.43 -19.93 0.68
CA GLN A 157 3.47 -20.03 -0.36
C GLN A 157 3.22 -19.10 -1.56
N SER A 158 1.96 -18.75 -1.81
CA SER A 158 1.53 -17.82 -2.85
C SER A 158 1.70 -16.34 -2.48
N LEU A 159 2.17 -16.04 -1.26
CA LEU A 159 2.37 -14.67 -0.79
C LEU A 159 3.59 -14.07 -1.52
N THR A 160 3.40 -12.90 -2.11
CA THR A 160 4.49 -12.09 -2.67
C THR A 160 4.73 -10.86 -1.81
N CYS A 161 5.85 -10.17 -2.01
CA CYS A 161 6.15 -8.90 -1.37
C CYS A 161 6.88 -7.92 -2.29
N VAL A 162 6.60 -6.63 -2.13
CA VAL A 162 7.24 -5.53 -2.86
C VAL A 162 7.60 -4.39 -1.93
N ASP A 163 8.72 -3.73 -2.22
CA ASP A 163 9.16 -2.55 -1.49
C ASP A 163 8.65 -1.25 -2.14
N SER A 164 7.84 -0.51 -1.38
CA SER A 164 7.25 0.75 -1.84
C SER A 164 8.28 1.87 -2.00
N LEU A 165 9.36 1.88 -1.21
CA LEU A 165 10.42 2.88 -1.35
C LEU A 165 11.04 2.77 -2.75
N ARG A 166 11.35 1.53 -3.16
CA ARG A 166 11.88 1.26 -4.49
C ARG A 166 10.87 1.60 -5.57
N ALA A 167 9.60 1.23 -5.37
CA ALA A 167 8.52 1.52 -6.32
C ALA A 167 8.42 3.02 -6.60
N PHE A 168 8.31 3.85 -5.56
CA PHE A 168 8.15 5.30 -5.72
C PHE A 168 9.33 5.93 -6.45
N MET A 169 10.56 5.52 -6.13
CA MET A 169 11.76 6.01 -6.81
C MET A 169 11.80 5.66 -8.30
N GLU A 170 11.42 4.43 -8.67
CA GLU A 170 11.46 4.00 -10.07
C GLU A 170 10.29 4.60 -10.88
N ILE A 171 9.12 4.76 -10.26
CA ILE A 171 7.97 5.40 -10.90
C ILE A 171 8.25 6.89 -11.14
N ASP A 172 8.73 7.62 -10.13
CA ASP A 172 9.05 9.05 -10.28
C ASP A 172 10.15 9.26 -11.33
N ASP A 173 11.20 8.43 -11.35
CA ASP A 173 12.25 8.47 -12.39
C ASP A 173 11.70 8.24 -13.80
N THR A 174 10.75 7.32 -13.94
CA THR A 174 10.13 6.98 -15.23
C THR A 174 9.26 8.13 -15.71
N GLN A 175 8.43 8.69 -14.83
CA GLN A 175 7.61 9.87 -15.11
C GLN A 175 8.49 11.10 -15.46
N HIS A 176 9.63 11.27 -14.79
CA HIS A 176 10.57 12.33 -15.12
C HIS A 176 11.23 12.16 -16.49
N LYS A 177 11.58 10.93 -16.90
CA LYS A 177 12.15 10.66 -18.23
C LYS A 177 11.13 10.91 -19.34
N GLU A 178 9.87 10.56 -19.13
CA GLU A 178 8.78 10.78 -20.09
C GLU A 178 8.41 12.27 -20.23
N THR A 179 8.55 13.06 -19.16
CA THR A 179 8.28 14.52 -19.18
C THR A 179 9.46 15.37 -19.67
N SER A 180 10.66 14.77 -19.83
CA SER A 180 11.89 15.45 -20.22
C SER A 180 12.25 15.55 -21.72
N PRO A 181 11.51 15.04 -22.73
CA PRO A 181 11.84 15.35 -24.12
C PRO A 181 11.23 16.70 -24.54
N LEU A 182 12.10 17.66 -24.89
CA LEU A 182 11.88 18.96 -25.57
C LEU A 182 11.30 20.12 -24.73
N LYS A 183 12.16 20.93 -24.11
CA LYS A 183 11.87 22.36 -23.87
C LYS A 183 13.04 23.25 -24.26
N VAL A 184 12.84 23.99 -25.35
CA VAL A 184 13.62 25.19 -25.70
C VAL A 184 13.20 26.30 -24.72
N PRO A 185 14.13 26.95 -24.01
CA PRO A 185 13.78 27.93 -22.99
C PRO A 185 13.55 29.30 -23.61
N ASN A 186 12.45 29.95 -23.26
CA ASN A 186 12.40 31.41 -23.23
C ASN A 186 11.84 31.88 -21.88
N ALA A 187 12.65 32.74 -21.25
CA ALA A 187 12.39 33.57 -20.07
C ALA A 187 11.07 34.34 -20.22
N VAL A 188 10.40 34.82 -19.16
CA VAL A 188 10.73 35.97 -18.27
C VAL A 188 9.90 35.75 -16.96
N GLN A 189 10.46 35.74 -15.73
CA GLN A 189 10.63 36.88 -14.79
C GLN A 189 9.37 37.79 -14.74
N GLU A 190 8.72 38.12 -13.63
CA GLU A 190 9.19 38.79 -12.40
C GLU A 190 7.94 39.01 -11.48
N THR A 191 7.98 38.65 -10.19
CA THR A 191 8.11 39.49 -8.96
C THR A 191 6.82 39.82 -8.20
N ILE A 192 7.05 40.00 -6.89
CA ILE A 192 6.16 39.98 -5.73
C ILE A 192 5.81 41.41 -5.29
N ALA A 193 4.61 41.64 -4.74
CA ALA A 193 4.39 42.66 -3.69
C ALA A 193 3.11 42.39 -2.89
N ILE A 194 3.23 42.43 -1.55
CA ILE A 194 2.14 42.59 -0.54
C ILE A 194 2.41 43.95 0.13
N PRO A 195 1.40 44.73 0.60
CA PRO A 195 1.12 44.71 2.06
C PRO A 195 -0.34 45.00 2.51
N GLU A 196 -0.74 44.27 3.56
CA GLU A 196 -1.48 44.60 4.81
C GLU A 196 -2.62 45.66 4.95
N LEU A 197 -3.74 45.14 5.51
CA LEU A 197 -4.52 45.47 6.73
C LEU A 197 -5.27 46.81 6.95
N LYS A 198 -6.58 46.66 7.25
CA LYS A 198 -7.43 47.16 8.39
C LYS A 198 -8.92 47.06 8.00
N ASP A 199 -9.96 47.11 8.85
CA ASP A 199 -10.34 46.53 10.15
C ASP A 199 -11.88 46.81 10.31
N ASP A 200 -12.59 46.01 11.10
CA ASP A 200 -13.95 46.18 11.71
C ASP A 200 -15.23 46.41 10.86
N GLN A 201 -16.23 45.52 10.99
CA GLN A 201 -17.37 45.68 11.92
C GLN A 201 -18.39 44.53 11.86
N GLU A 202 -18.93 44.23 13.04
CA GLU A 202 -19.91 43.20 13.41
C GLU A 202 -21.32 43.39 12.81
N THR A 203 -22.09 42.31 12.74
CA THR A 203 -23.53 42.32 13.09
C THR A 203 -24.04 40.89 13.37
N GLU A 204 -24.64 40.72 14.55
CA GLU A 204 -25.37 39.53 15.00
C GLU A 204 -26.72 39.39 14.27
N THR A 205 -27.20 38.14 14.10
CA THR A 205 -28.63 37.81 14.18
C THR A 205 -28.83 36.34 14.58
N ALA A 206 -29.83 36.11 15.44
CA ALA A 206 -30.11 34.88 16.15
C ALA A 206 -31.33 34.09 15.60
N HIS A 207 -31.47 32.85 16.11
CA HIS A 207 -32.62 31.91 16.07
C HIS A 207 -32.61 30.91 14.89
N LYS A 208 -32.95 29.60 15.02
CA LYS A 208 -33.65 28.83 16.06
C LYS A 208 -33.44 27.32 15.81
N GLU A 209 -33.29 26.52 16.86
CA GLU A 209 -33.45 25.05 16.80
C GLU A 209 -34.93 24.65 16.59
N PRO A 210 -35.18 23.41 16.13
CA PRO A 210 -36.19 22.60 16.80
C PRO A 210 -35.70 21.18 17.15
N GLU A 211 -36.15 20.71 18.31
CA GLU A 211 -35.97 19.36 18.84
C GLU A 211 -36.99 18.33 18.30
N ALA A 212 -36.59 17.07 18.50
CA ALA A 212 -37.37 15.87 18.84
C ALA A 212 -38.17 15.11 17.74
N VAL A 213 -37.64 13.94 17.38
CA VAL A 213 -38.46 12.78 16.94
C VAL A 213 -38.05 11.55 17.76
N LYS A 214 -39.09 10.82 18.14
CA LYS A 214 -39.22 9.81 19.20
C LYS A 214 -38.31 8.59 19.07
N ASP A 215 -38.00 8.03 20.23
CA ASP A 215 -37.43 6.70 20.49
C ASP A 215 -37.85 5.66 19.44
N PHE A 216 -36.86 5.05 18.79
CA PHE A 216 -37.06 3.92 17.91
C PHE A 216 -36.28 2.73 18.49
N ASP A 217 -37.00 1.68 18.87
CA ASP A 217 -36.47 0.53 19.59
C ASP A 217 -35.68 -0.40 18.66
N TRP A 218 -34.35 -0.22 18.64
CA TRP A 218 -33.42 -0.97 17.79
C TRP A 218 -33.25 -2.45 18.17
N ARG A 219 -33.84 -2.90 19.29
CA ARG A 219 -33.60 -4.26 19.82
C ARG A 219 -34.48 -5.36 19.23
N THR A 220 -35.49 -5.03 18.43
CA THR A 220 -36.49 -6.03 17.96
C THR A 220 -36.30 -6.49 16.50
N ARG A 221 -35.16 -6.17 15.86
CA ARG A 221 -34.94 -6.52 14.44
C ARG A 221 -33.54 -7.06 14.12
N ASN A 222 -32.89 -7.74 15.07
CA ASN A 222 -31.55 -8.31 14.85
C ASN A 222 -31.50 -9.83 14.69
N GLU A 223 -32.64 -10.52 14.51
CA GLU A 223 -32.65 -11.98 14.39
C GLU A 223 -33.56 -12.47 13.25
N THR A 224 -33.15 -12.20 12.02
CA THR A 224 -33.29 -13.14 10.89
C THR A 224 -32.34 -12.66 9.81
N THR A 225 -31.08 -13.10 9.86
CA THR A 225 -30.15 -12.93 8.74
C THR A 225 -30.64 -13.79 7.57
N PRO A 226 -31.11 -13.23 6.45
CA PRO A 226 -31.39 -14.06 5.28
C PRO A 226 -30.05 -14.51 4.71
N LYS A 227 -29.85 -15.83 4.52
CA LYS A 227 -28.72 -16.34 3.74
C LYS A 227 -28.87 -15.82 2.31
N ARG A 228 -28.20 -14.71 2.00
CA ARG A 228 -28.14 -14.19 0.62
C ARG A 228 -27.27 -15.17 -0.19
N PRO A 229 -27.74 -15.65 -1.35
CA PRO A 229 -26.87 -16.35 -2.28
C PRO A 229 -25.73 -15.40 -2.69
N ILE A 230 -24.51 -15.95 -2.75
CA ILE A 230 -23.30 -15.22 -3.15
C ILE A 230 -23.52 -14.74 -4.59
N LEU A 231 -23.63 -13.43 -4.76
CA LEU A 231 -23.81 -12.82 -6.08
C LEU A 231 -22.54 -13.02 -6.90
N THR A 232 -22.71 -13.27 -8.18
CA THR A 232 -21.58 -13.28 -9.10
C THR A 232 -20.96 -11.87 -9.21
N PRO A 233 -19.68 -11.74 -9.60
CA PRO A 233 -19.03 -10.44 -9.72
C PRO A 233 -19.80 -9.43 -10.61
N LYS A 234 -20.46 -9.91 -11.67
CA LYS A 234 -21.30 -9.10 -12.56
C LYS A 234 -22.54 -8.54 -11.87
N GLU A 235 -23.23 -9.36 -11.07
CA GLU A 235 -24.43 -8.95 -10.33
C GLU A 235 -24.09 -8.00 -9.18
N THR A 236 -22.91 -8.19 -8.56
CA THR A 236 -22.40 -7.30 -7.51
C THR A 236 -22.07 -5.91 -8.07
N PHE A 237 -21.48 -5.86 -9.27
CA PHE A 237 -21.21 -4.62 -9.98
C PHE A 237 -22.50 -3.89 -10.39
N ALA A 238 -23.48 -4.60 -10.96
CA ALA A 238 -24.77 -4.04 -11.33
C ALA A 238 -25.53 -3.47 -10.13
N LYS A 239 -25.48 -4.16 -8.98
CA LYS A 239 -26.16 -3.69 -7.75
C LYS A 239 -25.47 -2.48 -7.11
N ARG A 240 -24.14 -2.37 -7.23
CA ARG A 240 -23.39 -1.16 -6.84
C ARG A 240 -23.68 0.02 -7.75
N LYS A 241 -23.99 -0.23 -9.04
CA LYS A 241 -24.41 0.79 -9.99
C LYS A 241 -25.81 1.31 -9.67
N LEU A 242 -26.78 0.42 -9.44
CA LEU A 242 -28.16 0.78 -9.15
C LEU A 242 -28.35 1.60 -7.85
N LEU A 243 -27.47 1.43 -6.85
CA LEU A 243 -27.50 2.23 -5.61
C LEU A 243 -27.00 3.67 -5.81
N ARG A 244 -26.49 4.02 -6.99
CA ARG A 244 -25.99 5.36 -7.34
C ARG A 244 -27.00 6.19 -8.13
N ASP A 245 -27.97 5.57 -8.79
CA ASP A 245 -28.88 6.22 -9.74
C ASP A 245 -30.15 6.83 -9.07
N CYS A 246 -30.12 7.14 -7.76
CA CYS A 246 -31.27 7.76 -7.06
C CYS A 246 -31.28 9.30 -7.10
N ASP A 247 -30.30 9.94 -7.75
CA ASP A 247 -30.30 11.37 -7.99
C ASP A 247 -29.95 11.61 -9.47
N GLU A 248 -30.91 11.41 -10.37
CA GLU A 248 -30.84 11.89 -11.75
C GLU A 248 -32.04 12.79 -12.03
N ASP A 249 -31.76 14.04 -12.41
CA ASP A 249 -32.42 14.65 -13.55
C ASP A 249 -31.36 15.47 -14.31
N ASP A 250 -31.28 15.18 -15.61
CA ASP A 250 -30.55 15.85 -16.69
C ASP A 250 -29.00 15.85 -16.67
N LEU A 251 -28.39 14.94 -17.44
CA LEU A 251 -27.73 15.27 -18.72
C LEU A 251 -27.18 14.02 -19.43
N GLU A 252 -27.43 14.02 -20.74
CA GLU A 252 -27.33 12.94 -21.74
C GLU A 252 -26.01 12.13 -21.82
N GLU A 253 -26.20 10.84 -22.04
CA GLU A 253 -25.35 9.84 -22.73
C GLU A 253 -23.97 10.30 -23.24
N GLN A 254 -22.93 10.06 -22.43
CA GLN A 254 -21.60 9.72 -22.96
C GLN A 254 -21.04 8.51 -22.18
N THR A 255 -21.07 7.35 -22.82
CA THR A 255 -20.48 6.11 -22.29
C THR A 255 -18.96 6.28 -22.15
N PRO A 256 -18.34 6.05 -20.97
CA PRO A 256 -16.89 6.12 -20.86
C PRO A 256 -16.27 4.89 -21.53
N ALA A 257 -15.33 5.16 -22.44
CA ALA A 257 -14.62 4.19 -23.24
C ALA A 257 -14.01 3.08 -22.38
N LYS A 258 -14.26 1.82 -22.74
CA LYS A 258 -13.49 0.66 -22.27
C LYS A 258 -12.04 0.82 -22.75
N ARG A 259 -11.16 1.44 -21.95
CA ARG A 259 -9.72 1.51 -22.21
C ARG A 259 -9.13 0.10 -22.20
N LYS A 260 -8.19 -0.18 -23.11
CA LYS A 260 -7.79 -1.52 -23.51
C LYS A 260 -6.75 -2.13 -22.54
N PRO A 261 -6.73 -3.46 -22.32
CA PRO A 261 -5.67 -4.19 -21.60
C PRO A 261 -4.23 -3.86 -22.03
N GLU A 262 -4.07 -3.31 -23.23
CA GLU A 262 -2.79 -2.92 -23.85
C GLU A 262 -2.06 -1.81 -23.08
N GLU A 263 -2.75 -0.80 -22.55
CA GLU A 263 -2.12 0.32 -21.81
C GLU A 263 -1.52 -0.13 -20.47
N PHE A 264 -2.20 -1.05 -19.78
CA PHE A 264 -1.65 -1.62 -18.55
C PHE A 264 -0.46 -2.53 -18.84
N ARG A 265 -0.48 -3.26 -19.96
CA ARG A 265 0.64 -4.08 -20.40
C ARG A 265 1.87 -3.23 -20.76
N SER A 266 1.70 -2.08 -21.42
CA SER A 266 2.82 -1.18 -21.72
C SER A 266 3.40 -0.56 -20.43
N ARG A 267 2.57 -0.17 -19.45
CA ARG A 267 3.06 0.32 -18.15
C ARG A 267 3.89 -0.72 -17.40
N ARG A 268 3.53 -2.01 -17.44
CA ARG A 268 4.37 -3.07 -16.84
C ARG A 268 5.71 -3.24 -17.53
N GLN A 269 5.76 -3.06 -18.86
CA GLN A 269 7.02 -3.16 -19.61
C GLN A 269 8.04 -2.11 -19.20
N LEU A 270 7.61 -0.95 -18.69
CA LEU A 270 8.50 0.10 -18.18
C LEU A 270 9.38 -0.38 -17.02
N PHE A 271 8.90 -1.36 -16.25
CA PHE A 271 9.60 -1.91 -15.09
C PHE A 271 10.22 -3.28 -15.35
N SER A 272 10.15 -3.77 -16.60
CA SER A 272 10.70 -5.07 -16.95
C SER A 272 12.23 -5.07 -16.85
N GLY A 273 12.78 -6.11 -16.23
CA GLY A 273 14.24 -6.32 -16.14
C GLY A 273 14.97 -5.54 -15.03
N PHE A 274 14.28 -4.75 -14.20
CA PHE A 274 14.95 -3.96 -13.14
C PHE A 274 15.56 -4.82 -12.02
N LYS A 275 15.00 -6.01 -11.76
CA LYS A 275 15.41 -6.94 -10.67
C LYS A 275 15.65 -6.19 -9.36
N CYS A 276 14.68 -5.38 -8.97
CA CYS A 276 14.80 -4.40 -7.89
C CYS A 276 15.13 -5.02 -6.52
N ALA A 277 14.65 -6.23 -6.24
CA ALA A 277 14.94 -6.94 -4.99
C ALA A 277 16.40 -7.39 -4.88
N GLU A 278 17.09 -7.59 -6.01
CA GLU A 278 18.49 -8.03 -6.06
C GLU A 278 19.47 -6.84 -6.07
N THR A 279 19.00 -5.66 -6.49
CA THR A 279 19.84 -4.48 -6.71
C THR A 279 19.70 -3.48 -5.56
N LYS A 280 20.83 -3.01 -5.02
CA LYS A 280 20.83 -1.96 -4.01
C LYS A 280 20.78 -0.59 -4.68
N ARG A 281 19.78 0.21 -4.32
CA ARG A 281 19.67 1.63 -4.69
C ARG A 281 19.25 2.42 -3.47
N PHE A 282 19.96 3.51 -3.20
CA PHE A 282 19.71 4.37 -2.04
C PHE A 282 18.91 5.61 -2.46
N PRO A 283 17.88 6.01 -1.70
CA PRO A 283 17.13 7.21 -1.99
C PRO A 283 17.97 8.47 -1.77
N PRO A 284 17.69 9.57 -2.51
CA PRO A 284 18.13 10.90 -2.13
C PRO A 284 17.75 11.20 -0.67
N ARG A 285 18.71 11.76 0.09
CA ARG A 285 18.55 11.98 1.53
C ARG A 285 17.32 12.82 1.84
N GLY A 286 16.45 12.29 2.71
CA GLY A 286 15.29 13.01 3.23
C GLY A 286 14.13 13.20 2.27
N VAL A 287 14.24 12.74 1.01
CA VAL A 287 13.19 12.92 -0.01
C VAL A 287 12.16 11.80 0.08
N TYR A 288 12.62 10.56 0.08
CA TYR A 288 11.74 9.39 0.07
C TYR A 288 11.52 8.76 1.44
N ASN A 289 11.82 9.47 2.53
CA ASN A 289 11.33 9.04 3.84
C ASN A 289 9.80 9.12 3.82
N LEU A 290 9.09 8.14 4.38
CA LEU A 290 7.63 8.04 4.28
C LEU A 290 6.91 9.36 4.58
N GLY A 291 7.22 9.98 5.73
CA GLY A 291 6.62 11.27 6.13
C GLY A 291 6.99 12.43 5.21
N SER A 292 8.24 12.50 4.75
CA SER A 292 8.69 13.53 3.79
C SER A 292 7.99 13.39 2.45
N LEU A 293 7.90 12.16 1.93
CA LEU A 293 7.26 11.86 0.66
C LEU A 293 5.76 12.16 0.73
N PHE A 294 5.09 11.73 1.81
CA PHE A 294 3.70 12.04 2.07
C PHE A 294 3.44 13.55 2.10
N THR A 295 4.26 14.29 2.87
CA THR A 295 4.14 15.74 2.98
C THR A 295 4.40 16.42 1.65
N SER A 296 5.41 15.95 0.89
CA SER A 296 5.74 16.52 -0.41
C SER A 296 4.66 16.29 -1.45
N LYS A 297 3.98 15.14 -1.46
CA LYS A 297 2.94 14.82 -2.45
C LYS A 297 1.61 15.48 -2.09
N PHE A 298 1.19 15.48 -0.83
CA PHE A 298 -0.15 15.94 -0.45
C PHE A 298 -0.19 17.33 0.21
N GLN A 299 0.97 17.97 0.42
CA GLN A 299 1.09 19.24 1.15
C GLN A 299 0.41 19.22 2.54
N ARG A 300 0.39 18.03 3.17
CA ARG A 300 -0.19 17.79 4.50
C ARG A 300 0.85 17.19 5.43
N PRO A 301 0.86 17.56 6.72
CA PRO A 301 1.81 17.01 7.66
C PRO A 301 1.58 15.50 7.85
N ALA A 302 2.66 14.75 7.96
CA ALA A 302 2.65 13.37 8.44
C ALA A 302 2.33 13.35 9.94
N LEU A 303 1.05 13.17 10.26
CA LEU A 303 0.58 13.09 11.65
C LEU A 303 0.84 11.70 12.22
N SER A 304 1.25 11.64 13.48
CA SER A 304 1.51 10.39 14.22
C SER A 304 2.49 9.44 13.52
N ALA A 305 3.49 9.99 12.81
CA ALA A 305 4.56 9.19 12.23
C ALA A 305 5.21 8.31 13.31
N HIS A 306 5.62 7.10 12.93
CA HIS A 306 6.15 6.08 13.84
C HIS A 306 5.12 5.46 14.80
N GLN A 307 3.85 5.44 14.37
CA GLN A 307 2.85 4.49 14.84
C GLN A 307 2.53 3.57 13.67
N ALA A 308 2.53 2.25 13.88
CA ALA A 308 2.41 1.31 12.77
C ALA A 308 1.12 1.54 11.96
N GLU A 309 0.00 1.82 12.64
CA GLU A 309 -1.27 2.11 11.96
C GLU A 309 -1.25 3.42 11.15
N ALA A 310 -0.62 4.48 11.67
CA ALA A 310 -0.54 5.76 10.98
C ALA A 310 0.37 5.66 9.74
N ASP A 311 1.50 4.96 9.87
CA ASP A 311 2.46 4.77 8.79
C ASP A 311 1.88 3.90 7.67
N VAL A 312 1.17 2.81 8.01
CA VAL A 312 0.39 2.03 7.04
C VAL A 312 -0.69 2.88 6.36
N ALA A 313 -1.38 3.74 7.10
CA ALA A 313 -2.42 4.60 6.53
C ALA A 313 -1.84 5.64 5.56
N MET A 314 -0.70 6.25 5.89
CA MET A 314 0.02 7.16 4.99
C MET A 314 0.52 6.43 3.74
N LEU A 315 1.13 5.26 3.92
CA LEU A 315 1.63 4.44 2.83
C LEU A 315 0.50 4.00 1.90
N THR A 316 -0.65 3.61 2.45
CA THR A 316 -1.85 3.26 1.67
C THR A 316 -2.28 4.43 0.77
N LYS A 317 -2.28 5.67 1.29
CA LYS A 317 -2.64 6.86 0.51
C LYS A 317 -1.62 7.16 -0.58
N LEU A 318 -0.32 6.98 -0.31
CA LEU A 318 0.71 7.08 -1.34
C LEU A 318 0.50 6.03 -2.44
N ILE A 319 0.25 4.77 -2.09
CA ILE A 319 -0.05 3.71 -3.06
C ILE A 319 -1.28 4.09 -3.91
N GLN A 320 -2.34 4.62 -3.31
CA GLN A 320 -3.51 5.12 -4.04
C GLN A 320 -3.19 6.30 -4.96
N HIS A 321 -2.25 7.18 -4.56
CA HIS A 321 -1.82 8.31 -5.35
C HIS A 321 -1.04 7.90 -6.60
N TYR A 322 -0.08 6.98 -6.46
CA TYR A 322 0.67 6.42 -7.60
C TYR A 322 -0.19 5.47 -8.44
N GLY A 323 -1.24 4.89 -7.86
CA GLY A 323 -2.33 4.21 -8.58
C GLY A 323 -1.85 3.07 -9.47
N MET A 324 -2.20 3.14 -10.75
CA MET A 324 -1.89 2.12 -11.75
C MET A 324 -0.39 1.89 -11.94
N ASP A 325 0.44 2.91 -11.78
CA ASP A 325 1.89 2.78 -11.95
C ASP A 325 2.50 1.94 -10.82
N PHE A 326 1.98 2.12 -9.60
CA PHE A 326 2.33 1.26 -8.47
C PHE A 326 1.89 -0.19 -8.70
N LEU A 327 0.66 -0.39 -9.19
CA LEU A 327 0.19 -1.74 -9.52
C LEU A 327 1.06 -2.40 -10.60
N ALA A 328 1.40 -1.67 -11.66
CA ALA A 328 2.25 -2.17 -12.73
C ALA A 328 3.67 -2.52 -12.25
N PHE A 329 4.26 -1.66 -11.41
CA PHE A 329 5.54 -1.93 -10.77
C PHE A 329 5.47 -3.19 -9.89
N ALA A 330 4.44 -3.29 -9.04
CA ALA A 330 4.30 -4.42 -8.13
C ALA A 330 4.09 -5.76 -8.86
N GLU A 331 3.27 -5.79 -9.92
CA GLU A 331 3.06 -6.98 -10.74
C GLU A 331 4.34 -7.48 -11.46
N GLU A 332 5.34 -6.63 -11.62
CA GLU A 332 6.59 -6.93 -12.31
C GLU A 332 7.77 -7.15 -11.34
N GLN A 333 7.79 -6.45 -10.21
CA GLN A 333 8.93 -6.43 -9.27
C GLN A 333 8.66 -7.13 -7.94
N ALA A 334 7.43 -7.58 -7.66
CA ALA A 334 7.17 -8.38 -6.47
C ALA A 334 7.90 -9.73 -6.54
N ILE A 335 8.47 -10.14 -5.42
CA ILE A 335 9.12 -11.45 -5.27
C ILE A 335 8.28 -12.37 -4.39
N PRO A 336 8.37 -13.70 -4.53
CA PRO A 336 7.77 -14.61 -3.56
C PRO A 336 8.33 -14.36 -2.15
N PHE A 337 7.45 -14.28 -1.14
CA PHE A 337 7.87 -13.95 0.22
C PHE A 337 8.84 -15.00 0.82
N HIS A 338 8.73 -16.26 0.39
CA HIS A 338 9.63 -17.32 0.83
C HIS A 338 11.07 -17.14 0.34
N GLU A 339 11.32 -16.33 -0.70
CA GLU A 339 12.66 -15.98 -1.20
C GLU A 339 13.32 -14.87 -0.39
N VAL A 340 12.57 -14.18 0.48
CA VAL A 340 13.14 -13.15 1.38
C VAL A 340 14.17 -13.80 2.31
N VAL A 341 15.37 -13.23 2.33
CA VAL A 341 16.44 -13.67 3.24
C VAL A 341 16.06 -13.29 4.67
N PRO A 342 15.96 -14.25 5.61
CA PRO A 342 15.69 -13.94 7.00
C PRO A 342 16.75 -13.01 7.60
N LEU A 343 16.34 -12.14 8.51
CA LEU A 343 17.27 -11.25 9.19
C LEU A 343 18.36 -12.07 9.89
N GLY A 344 19.63 -11.66 9.74
CA GLY A 344 20.75 -12.30 10.42
C GLY A 344 21.21 -13.65 9.85
N SER A 345 20.61 -14.14 8.75
CA SER A 345 21.15 -15.28 8.02
C SER A 345 22.58 -14.98 7.55
N SER A 346 23.49 -15.94 7.76
CA SER A 346 24.84 -15.86 7.19
C SER A 346 24.71 -15.77 5.67
N VAL A 347 25.29 -14.73 5.05
CA VAL A 347 25.34 -14.61 3.60
C VAL A 347 25.99 -15.87 3.05
N CYS A 348 25.18 -16.77 2.49
CA CYS A 348 25.70 -17.91 1.77
C CYS A 348 26.33 -17.31 0.51
N ARG A 349 27.64 -17.07 0.54
CA ARG A 349 28.42 -16.82 -0.68
C ARG A 349 28.11 -18.02 -1.56
N LYS A 350 27.31 -17.84 -2.61
CA LYS A 350 27.09 -18.87 -3.63
C LYS A 350 28.47 -19.39 -3.98
N LYS A 351 28.80 -20.61 -3.54
CA LYS A 351 29.97 -21.30 -4.06
C LYS A 351 29.64 -21.48 -5.53
N GLU A 352 30.36 -20.78 -6.39
CA GLU A 352 30.42 -21.12 -7.79
C GLU A 352 30.79 -22.60 -7.86
N CYS A 353 29.80 -23.46 -8.07
CA CYS A 353 30.04 -24.80 -8.54
C CYS A 353 30.58 -24.65 -9.95
N ASN A 354 31.90 -24.54 -10.08
CA ASN A 354 32.58 -24.74 -11.35
C ASN A 354 32.32 -26.19 -11.79
N PRO A 355 31.67 -26.42 -12.94
CA PRO A 355 31.66 -27.73 -13.54
C PRO A 355 32.97 -27.91 -14.31
N THR A 356 33.49 -29.14 -14.29
CA THR A 356 34.59 -29.69 -15.13
C THR A 356 36.02 -29.29 -14.71
N SER A 357 37.01 -30.17 -14.71
CA SER A 357 37.23 -31.34 -15.57
C SER A 357 38.02 -32.43 -14.84
N SER A 358 37.53 -33.66 -14.94
CA SER A 358 38.31 -34.88 -14.74
C SER A 358 39.26 -35.04 -15.94
N ILE A 359 40.57 -35.00 -15.70
CA ILE A 359 41.59 -35.46 -16.65
C ILE A 359 41.95 -36.89 -16.24
N PRO A 360 41.89 -37.89 -17.14
CA PRO A 360 42.35 -39.23 -16.83
C PRO A 360 43.88 -39.32 -16.99
N ALA A 361 44.51 -40.08 -16.11
CA ALA A 361 45.81 -40.71 -16.32
C ALA A 361 45.63 -42.22 -16.14
#